data_AF-A0AA88HB70-F1
#
_entry.id   AF-A0AA88HB70-F1
#
_cell.length_a   1.000
_cell.length_b   1.000
_cell.length_c   1.000
_cell.angle_alpha   90.00
_cell.angle_beta   90.00
_cell.angle_gamma   90.00
#
_symmetry.space_group_name_H-M   'P 1'
#
loop_
_entity.id
_entity.type
_entity.pdbx_description
1 polymer ?
#
loop_
_entity_poly.entity_id
_entity_poly.type
_entity_poly.pdbx_seq_one_letter_code
_entity_poly.pdbx_strand_id
1 'polypeptide(L)'
;MERRKRVEAMMASRIFKEELERIVEHHSRDGGTIFSSQNLSDIFGSGSRMKTGAIIPINDIKGPESLFYIKGEKMLRCKLAALYRLVDLHGWTQSIYNHITVRINQDQEHFLINPFGLLYHEVTASSLVKVDMQGNIVDPGSSNFSVNVAGFMLHSAIHQARPDVKCVIHMHLPSVVAVSAMKCGLLPLSQEACIIGPVSYHPFEGILVDAGERVRIAENMGPKNKVMLLRNHGFVACGETIEEAWVLAYHTVLACEAQMKMLPIGIDNLITISEEAIQRTAEAVRAGVASKGESADIQATSISQSVDESDHSLRDESGAQKSGKREKKWRVGEMEFEAYMRMLDNAGYRTGYMYRQPVVKNEVPRQKLDIEVPPSVSSFGYQIEGEEAYRDLIKKLLEGKKSSERAKWINSPNVYQKVEVLETGTQDPKKITKVETIMFPN
;
A
#
# COMPACT_ATOMS: atom_id res chain seq x y z
N MET A 1 13.50 16.62 -33.21
CA MET A 1 14.96 16.34 -33.26
C MET A 1 15.53 15.88 -31.92
N GLU A 2 15.11 16.44 -30.78
CA GLU A 2 15.61 16.06 -29.44
C GLU A 2 15.40 14.59 -29.06
N ARG A 3 14.26 13.99 -29.44
CA ARG A 3 13.95 12.58 -29.14
C ARG A 3 14.90 11.61 -29.85
N ARG A 4 15.33 11.92 -31.09
CA ARG A 4 16.35 11.13 -31.81
C ARG A 4 17.72 11.25 -31.14
N LYS A 5 18.11 12.45 -30.72
CA LYS A 5 19.38 12.68 -30.00
C LYS A 5 19.45 11.93 -28.66
N ARG A 6 18.34 11.86 -27.91
CA ARG A 6 18.28 11.09 -26.65
C ARG A 6 18.39 9.58 -26.89
N VAL A 7 17.74 9.07 -27.93
CA VAL A 7 17.83 7.64 -28.29
C VAL A 7 19.24 7.30 -28.78
N GLU A 8 19.87 8.16 -29.58
CA GLU A 8 21.27 8.00 -29.99
C GLU A 8 22.23 8.02 -28.78
N ALA A 9 22.06 8.96 -27.85
CA ALA A 9 22.89 9.03 -26.64
C ALA A 9 22.72 7.78 -25.75
N MET A 10 21.51 7.23 -25.66
CA MET A 10 21.21 6.02 -24.90
C MET A 10 21.80 4.78 -25.57
N MET A 11 21.71 4.68 -26.90
CA MET A 11 22.32 3.62 -27.69
C MET A 11 23.84 3.73 -27.79
N ALA A 12 24.42 4.90 -27.51
CA ALA A 12 25.87 5.10 -27.41
C ALA A 12 26.44 4.76 -26.02
N SER A 13 25.60 4.63 -24.99
CA SER A 13 26.04 4.26 -23.64
C SER A 13 26.48 2.80 -23.58
N ARG A 14 27.75 2.60 -23.23
CA ARG A 14 28.34 1.26 -23.06
C ARG A 14 27.64 0.45 -21.97
N ILE A 15 27.24 1.11 -20.89
CA ILE A 15 26.54 0.50 -19.75
C ILE A 15 25.15 0.02 -20.17
N PHE A 16 24.43 0.82 -20.97
CA PHE A 16 23.12 0.43 -21.48
C PHE A 16 23.20 -0.77 -22.41
N LYS A 17 24.25 -0.85 -23.25
CA LYS A 17 24.48 -2.02 -24.11
C LYS A 17 24.77 -3.29 -23.30
N GLU A 18 25.62 -3.19 -22.28
CA GLU A 18 25.95 -4.34 -21.41
C GLU A 18 24.72 -4.84 -20.62
N GLU A 19 23.82 -3.95 -20.22
CA GLU A 19 22.57 -4.30 -19.55
C GLU A 19 21.55 -4.95 -20.51
N LEU A 20 21.46 -4.43 -21.74
CA LEU A 20 20.60 -4.98 -22.79
C LEU A 20 21.08 -6.37 -23.22
N GLU A 21 22.40 -6.57 -23.34
CA GLU A 21 23.03 -7.87 -23.60
C GLU A 21 22.75 -8.87 -22.47
N ARG A 22 22.88 -8.48 -21.19
CA ARG A 22 22.54 -9.36 -20.05
C ARG A 22 21.07 -9.76 -20.03
N ILE A 23 20.17 -8.84 -20.34
CA ILE A 23 18.72 -9.12 -20.37
C ILE A 23 18.39 -10.10 -21.49
N VAL A 24 18.99 -9.90 -22.67
CA VAL A 24 18.85 -10.79 -23.82
C VAL A 24 19.43 -12.18 -23.51
N GLU A 25 20.62 -12.27 -22.94
CA GLU A 25 21.24 -13.55 -22.53
C GLU A 25 20.42 -14.30 -21.47
N HIS A 26 19.86 -13.57 -20.50
CA HIS A 26 19.03 -14.16 -19.45
C HIS A 26 17.72 -14.73 -20.02
N HIS A 27 17.12 -14.05 -21.01
CA HIS A 27 15.86 -14.49 -21.63
C HIS A 27 16.03 -15.54 -22.74
N SER A 28 17.17 -15.57 -23.44
CA SER A 28 17.50 -16.66 -24.38
C SER A 28 17.67 -18.01 -23.68
N ARG A 29 17.96 -18.02 -22.37
CA ARG A 29 18.02 -19.24 -21.55
C ARG A 29 16.65 -19.74 -21.07
N ASP A 30 15.66 -18.85 -20.96
CA ASP A 30 14.32 -19.16 -20.39
C ASP A 30 13.19 -19.25 -21.42
N GLY A 31 13.47 -19.10 -22.72
CA GLY A 31 12.54 -19.45 -23.80
C GLY A 31 11.21 -18.67 -23.84
N GLY A 32 11.13 -17.49 -23.22
CA GLY A 32 9.93 -16.65 -23.15
C GLY A 32 9.75 -15.70 -24.34
N THR A 33 8.51 -15.57 -24.82
CA THR A 33 8.10 -14.72 -25.94
C THR A 33 8.51 -13.25 -25.75
N ILE A 34 9.12 -12.67 -26.79
CA ILE A 34 9.70 -11.33 -26.78
C ILE A 34 8.60 -10.24 -26.75
N PHE A 35 8.77 -9.25 -25.87
CA PHE A 35 8.04 -7.97 -25.78
C PHE A 35 6.58 -8.01 -25.27
N SER A 36 6.40 -7.93 -23.94
CA SER A 36 5.22 -7.26 -23.39
C SER A 36 5.45 -5.74 -23.40
N SER A 37 4.55 -4.98 -24.01
CA SER A 37 4.64 -3.51 -24.09
C SER A 37 4.67 -2.80 -22.73
N GLN A 38 4.34 -3.52 -21.64
CA GLN A 38 4.40 -3.04 -20.25
C GLN A 38 5.85 -2.88 -19.75
N ASN A 39 6.74 -3.83 -20.05
CA ASN A 39 8.13 -3.75 -19.61
C ASN A 39 8.91 -2.63 -20.33
N LEU A 40 8.54 -2.33 -21.59
CA LEU A 40 9.10 -1.19 -22.32
C LEU A 40 8.57 0.17 -21.83
N SER A 41 7.32 0.24 -21.37
CA SER A 41 6.79 1.49 -20.79
C SER A 41 7.47 1.86 -19.48
N ASP A 42 7.94 0.87 -18.72
CA ASP A 42 8.71 1.07 -17.49
C ASP A 42 10.13 1.58 -17.75
N ILE A 43 10.72 1.20 -18.89
CA ILE A 43 12.05 1.67 -19.33
C ILE A 43 11.98 3.04 -20.01
N PHE A 44 10.96 3.31 -20.82
CA PHE A 44 10.92 4.48 -21.72
C PHE A 44 9.98 5.63 -21.33
N GLY A 45 9.37 5.59 -20.14
CA GLY A 45 8.79 6.76 -19.47
C GLY A 45 8.10 7.76 -20.39
N SER A 46 7.16 7.32 -21.23
CA SER A 46 6.38 8.21 -22.08
C SER A 46 5.11 7.54 -22.60
N GLY A 47 4.07 7.59 -21.80
CA GLY A 47 2.68 7.36 -22.22
C GLY A 47 1.79 8.39 -21.55
N SER A 48 1.51 9.49 -22.26
CA SER A 48 0.54 10.51 -21.87
C SER A 48 -0.85 9.89 -21.81
N ARG A 49 -1.21 9.32 -20.65
CA ARG A 49 -2.58 8.93 -20.31
C ARG A 49 -3.11 10.00 -19.35
N MET A 50 -4.31 10.50 -19.65
CA MET A 50 -4.91 11.70 -19.06
C MET A 50 -4.69 11.79 -17.54
N LYS A 51 -4.19 12.95 -17.08
CA LYS A 51 -3.96 13.26 -15.66
C LYS A 51 -5.29 13.28 -14.89
N THR A 52 -5.66 12.14 -14.32
CA THR A 52 -6.21 12.13 -12.96
C THR A 52 -5.09 12.58 -12.01
N GLY A 53 -5.41 13.28 -10.91
CA GLY A 53 -4.43 13.99 -10.05
C GLY A 53 -3.13 13.19 -9.81
N ALA A 54 -1.97 13.87 -9.87
CA ALA A 54 -0.67 13.22 -9.86
C ALA A 54 -0.43 12.45 -8.55
N ILE A 55 -0.65 11.12 -8.58
CA ILE A 55 -0.38 10.24 -7.44
C ILE A 55 1.14 10.08 -7.29
N ILE A 56 1.64 10.40 -6.10
CA ILE A 56 3.07 10.26 -5.75
C ILE A 56 3.38 8.76 -5.62
N PRO A 57 4.33 8.21 -6.41
CA PRO A 57 4.75 6.82 -6.25
C PRO A 57 5.42 6.60 -4.89
N ILE A 58 5.09 5.48 -4.25
CA ILE A 58 5.78 5.00 -3.05
C ILE A 58 7.20 4.54 -3.40
N ASN A 59 7.35 3.68 -4.42
CA ASN A 59 8.65 3.25 -4.91
C ASN A 59 9.18 4.22 -5.98
N ASP A 60 9.88 5.23 -5.52
CA ASP A 60 10.51 6.28 -6.33
C ASP A 60 12.03 6.07 -6.51
N ILE A 61 12.62 5.08 -5.82
CA ILE A 61 14.05 4.74 -5.93
C ILE A 61 14.32 4.10 -7.31
N LYS A 62 14.93 4.87 -8.22
CA LYS A 62 15.22 4.47 -9.62
C LYS A 62 16.70 4.62 -9.99
N GLY A 63 17.11 3.89 -11.01
CA GLY A 63 18.44 4.03 -11.62
C GLY A 63 19.59 3.78 -10.63
N PRO A 64 20.70 4.55 -10.72
CA PRO A 64 21.89 4.33 -9.90
C PRO A 64 21.65 4.51 -8.39
N GLU A 65 20.62 5.25 -7.99
CA GLU A 65 20.26 5.40 -6.56
C GLU A 65 19.83 4.08 -5.92
N SER A 66 19.30 3.15 -6.71
CA SER A 66 18.97 1.81 -6.24
C SER A 66 20.21 1.01 -5.83
N LEU A 67 21.41 1.40 -6.24
CA LEU A 67 22.67 0.74 -5.86
C LEU A 67 23.18 1.21 -4.50
N PHE A 68 22.71 2.37 -3.99
CA PHE A 68 23.12 2.87 -2.67
C PHE A 68 22.48 2.09 -1.52
N TYR A 69 21.37 1.41 -1.77
CA TYR A 69 20.68 0.62 -0.76
C TYR A 69 20.91 -0.86 -0.98
N ILE A 70 21.31 -1.56 0.09
CA ILE A 70 21.24 -3.02 0.11
C ILE A 70 19.79 -3.48 -0.14
N LYS A 71 19.61 -4.63 -0.78
CA LYS A 71 18.29 -5.14 -1.20
C LYS A 71 17.28 -5.19 -0.04
N GLY A 72 17.73 -5.54 1.16
CA GLY A 72 16.90 -5.56 2.37
C GLY A 72 16.41 -4.18 2.78
N GLU A 73 17.28 -3.17 2.80
CA GLU A 73 16.93 -1.79 3.14
C GLU A 73 15.93 -1.19 2.13
N LYS A 74 16.17 -1.38 0.82
CA LYS A 74 15.24 -0.89 -0.21
C LYS A 74 13.82 -1.43 -0.02
N MET A 75 13.71 -2.73 0.27
CA MET A 75 12.41 -3.35 0.51
C MET A 75 11.73 -2.79 1.77
N LEU A 76 12.48 -2.57 2.85
CA LEU A 76 11.96 -1.96 4.07
C LEU A 76 11.50 -0.52 3.84
N ARG A 77 12.25 0.28 3.07
CA ARG A 77 11.86 1.64 2.68
C ARG A 77 10.52 1.64 1.93
N CYS A 78 10.35 0.77 0.94
CA CYS A 78 9.09 0.65 0.21
C CYS A 78 7.93 0.23 1.12
N LYS A 79 8.11 -0.78 1.97
CA LYS A 79 7.06 -1.25 2.90
C LYS A 79 6.68 -0.19 3.92
N LEU A 80 7.66 0.50 4.49
CA LEU A 80 7.43 1.56 5.47
C LEU A 80 6.71 2.76 4.84
N ALA A 81 7.15 3.21 3.66
CA ALA A 81 6.46 4.27 2.91
C ALA A 81 5.03 3.87 2.51
N ALA A 82 4.79 2.60 2.16
CA ALA A 82 3.44 2.09 1.94
C ALA A 82 2.60 2.09 3.22
N LEU A 83 3.18 1.74 4.36
CA LEU A 83 2.51 1.82 5.66
C LEU A 83 2.09 3.26 6.00
N TYR A 84 2.96 4.26 5.79
CA TYR A 84 2.56 5.68 5.92
C TYR A 84 1.35 6.01 5.03
N ARG A 85 1.32 5.46 3.81
CA ARG A 85 0.18 5.64 2.90
C ARG A 85 -1.10 4.99 3.41
N LEU A 86 -1.01 3.81 4.00
CA LEU A 86 -2.16 3.14 4.63
C LEU A 86 -2.71 3.96 5.78
N VAL A 87 -1.85 4.51 6.64
CA VAL A 87 -2.28 5.37 7.75
C VAL A 87 -3.04 6.59 7.25
N ASP A 88 -2.54 7.24 6.20
CA ASP A 88 -3.20 8.39 5.59
C ASP A 88 -4.59 8.03 5.02
N LEU A 89 -4.68 6.90 4.30
CA LEU A 89 -5.95 6.40 3.76
C LEU A 89 -6.98 6.03 4.83
N HIS A 90 -6.53 5.60 6.02
CA HIS A 90 -7.41 5.33 7.16
C HIS A 90 -7.82 6.61 7.91
N GLY A 91 -7.33 7.78 7.51
CA GLY A 91 -7.62 9.06 8.17
C GLY A 91 -6.96 9.19 9.55
N TRP A 92 -5.89 8.42 9.80
CA TRP A 92 -5.21 8.39 11.09
C TRP A 92 -4.08 9.44 11.22
N THR A 93 -3.73 10.10 10.11
CA THR A 93 -2.76 11.18 10.10
C THR A 93 -3.25 12.35 10.95
N GLN A 94 -2.52 12.69 12.01
CA GLN A 94 -2.71 13.91 12.78
C GLN A 94 -1.52 14.83 12.62
N SER A 95 -1.61 15.76 11.66
CA SER A 95 -0.52 16.68 11.34
C SER A 95 0.79 15.90 11.02
N ILE A 96 1.93 16.40 11.48
CA ILE A 96 3.28 15.89 11.16
C ILE A 96 3.96 15.19 12.37
N TYR A 97 3.22 14.93 13.44
CA TYR A 97 3.79 14.60 14.75
C TYR A 97 3.82 13.10 15.10
N ASN A 98 3.16 12.23 14.34
CA ASN A 98 3.25 10.79 14.56
C ASN A 98 4.54 10.23 13.93
N HIS A 99 4.96 9.03 14.36
CA HIS A 99 6.17 8.37 13.89
C HIS A 99 5.97 6.87 13.70
N ILE A 100 6.69 6.31 12.73
CA ILE A 100 6.83 4.87 12.53
C ILE A 100 8.29 4.59 12.29
N THR A 101 8.86 3.64 13.02
CA THR A 101 10.26 3.25 12.84
C THR A 101 10.38 1.80 12.39
N VAL A 102 11.35 1.52 11.51
CA VAL A 102 11.75 0.14 11.23
C VAL A 102 13.26 -0.04 11.36
N ARG A 103 13.68 -1.06 12.10
CA ARG A 103 15.06 -1.50 12.24
C ARG A 103 15.53 -2.18 10.95
N ILE A 104 16.64 -1.70 10.38
CA ILE A 104 17.21 -2.23 9.13
C ILE A 104 18.06 -3.46 9.43
N ASN A 105 18.98 -3.32 10.39
CA ASN A 105 19.89 -4.37 10.84
C ASN A 105 19.99 -4.33 12.37
N GLN A 106 20.04 -5.49 13.02
CA GLN A 106 20.28 -5.64 14.45
C GLN A 106 21.72 -5.26 14.82
N ASP A 107 22.72 -5.56 14.00
CA ASP A 107 24.13 -5.33 14.35
C ASP A 107 24.51 -3.84 14.38
N GLN A 108 23.94 -3.06 13.45
CA GLN A 108 24.25 -1.64 13.29
C GLN A 108 23.31 -0.72 14.07
N GLU A 109 22.19 -1.26 14.57
CA GLU A 109 21.16 -0.47 15.25
C GLU A 109 20.71 0.78 14.48
N HIS A 110 20.53 0.61 13.16
CA HIS A 110 20.01 1.66 12.28
C HIS A 110 18.52 1.50 12.05
N PHE A 111 17.80 2.64 12.01
CA PHE A 111 16.35 2.71 11.89
C PHE A 111 15.93 3.65 10.76
N LEU A 112 14.87 3.32 10.04
CA LEU A 112 14.19 4.24 9.13
C LEU A 112 13.05 4.94 9.85
N ILE A 113 12.86 6.23 9.59
CA ILE A 113 11.76 7.06 10.11
C ILE A 113 11.32 8.09 9.06
N ASN A 114 10.09 8.60 9.16
CA ASN A 114 9.66 9.72 8.32
C ASN A 114 10.48 10.99 8.58
N PRO A 115 10.77 11.77 7.52
CA PRO A 115 11.26 13.13 7.67
C PRO A 115 10.23 14.00 8.39
N PHE A 116 10.68 14.80 9.34
CA PHE A 116 9.85 15.70 10.12
C PHE A 116 9.53 16.97 9.32
N GLY A 117 8.27 17.09 8.92
CA GLY A 117 7.78 18.18 8.06
C GLY A 117 6.92 17.69 6.90
N LEU A 118 7.05 16.41 6.52
CA LEU A 118 6.18 15.80 5.51
C LEU A 118 4.89 15.26 6.12
N LEU A 119 3.79 15.43 5.39
CA LEU A 119 2.56 14.68 5.62
C LEU A 119 2.74 13.23 5.15
N TYR A 120 1.95 12.31 5.69
CA TYR A 120 2.12 10.88 5.44
C TYR A 120 1.86 10.49 3.97
N HIS A 121 1.01 11.22 3.24
CA HIS A 121 0.84 11.05 1.80
C HIS A 121 1.99 11.63 0.95
N GLU A 122 2.97 12.29 1.55
CA GLU A 122 4.15 12.80 0.84
C GLU A 122 5.35 11.86 1.01
N VAL A 123 5.31 10.96 2.01
CA VAL A 123 6.40 10.01 2.29
C VAL A 123 6.55 9.00 1.14
N THR A 124 7.79 8.83 0.67
CA THR A 124 8.21 7.88 -0.36
C THR A 124 9.35 7.02 0.15
N ALA A 125 9.71 5.96 -0.57
CA ALA A 125 10.82 5.09 -0.18
C ALA A 125 12.16 5.85 -0.12
N SER A 126 12.40 6.77 -1.05
CA SER A 126 13.62 7.58 -1.08
C SER A 126 13.64 8.67 0.00
N SER A 127 12.49 9.23 0.40
CA SER A 127 12.44 10.35 1.36
C SER A 127 12.59 9.94 2.82
N LEU A 128 12.48 8.65 3.14
CA LEU A 128 12.73 8.12 4.48
C LEU A 128 14.17 8.39 4.93
N VAL A 129 14.32 8.77 6.20
CA VAL A 129 15.61 9.08 6.82
C VAL A 129 16.09 7.88 7.61
N LYS A 130 17.39 7.55 7.50
CA LYS A 130 18.06 6.54 8.32
C LYS A 130 18.77 7.22 9.49
N VAL A 131 18.52 6.74 10.69
CA VAL A 131 19.11 7.25 11.93
C VAL A 131 19.76 6.15 12.75
N ASP A 132 20.73 6.52 13.59
CA ASP A 132 21.28 5.64 14.62
C ASP A 132 20.38 5.61 15.88
N MET A 133 20.78 4.82 16.89
CA MET A 133 20.05 4.69 18.17
C MET A 133 19.93 6.02 18.95
N GLN A 134 20.81 6.98 18.69
CA GLN A 134 20.79 8.31 19.32
C GLN A 134 19.94 9.32 18.52
N GLY A 135 19.46 8.94 17.33
CA GLY A 135 18.68 9.80 16.44
C GLY A 135 19.53 10.69 15.54
N ASN A 136 20.84 10.45 15.45
CA ASN A 136 21.68 11.14 14.48
C ASN A 136 21.40 10.59 13.08
N ILE A 137 21.38 11.48 12.09
CA ILE A 137 21.14 11.11 10.70
C ILE A 137 22.38 10.41 10.14
N VAL A 138 22.21 9.16 9.74
CA VAL A 138 23.21 8.35 9.03
C VAL A 138 23.05 8.53 7.52
N ASP A 139 21.80 8.62 7.05
CA ASP A 139 21.46 8.85 5.65
C ASP A 139 20.17 9.67 5.57
N PRO A 140 20.19 10.89 5.01
CA PRO A 140 19.03 11.77 4.90
C PRO A 140 18.00 11.30 3.85
N GLY A 141 18.32 10.29 3.04
CA GLY A 141 17.52 9.94 1.88
C GLY A 141 17.51 11.08 0.85
N SER A 142 16.37 11.26 0.16
CA SER A 142 16.16 12.36 -0.79
C SER A 142 15.59 13.64 -0.16
N SER A 143 15.29 13.60 1.15
CA SER A 143 14.66 14.70 1.87
C SER A 143 15.71 15.65 2.48
N ASN A 144 15.39 16.95 2.49
CA ASN A 144 16.19 17.96 3.20
C ASN A 144 15.69 18.20 4.64
N PHE A 145 14.61 17.55 5.05
CA PHE A 145 14.06 17.66 6.41
C PHE A 145 14.84 16.78 7.39
N SER A 146 14.90 17.24 8.64
CA SER A 146 15.47 16.48 9.75
C SER A 146 14.47 15.44 10.28
N VAL A 147 14.78 14.80 11.41
CA VAL A 147 13.85 13.92 12.14
C VAL A 147 13.34 14.61 13.41
N ASN A 148 12.18 14.20 13.91
CA ASN A 148 11.73 14.59 15.24
C ASN A 148 12.46 13.73 16.27
N VAL A 149 13.61 14.20 16.73
CA VAL A 149 14.46 13.46 17.68
C VAL A 149 13.69 13.15 18.97
N ALA A 150 12.91 14.09 19.50
CA ALA A 150 12.13 13.88 20.72
C ALA A 150 11.15 12.71 20.59
N GLY A 151 10.40 12.64 19.48
CA GLY A 151 9.51 11.51 19.19
C GLY A 151 10.26 10.19 18.98
N PHE A 152 11.42 10.25 18.31
CA PHE A 152 12.27 9.08 18.12
C PHE A 152 12.80 8.50 19.44
N MET A 153 12.95 9.29 20.51
CA MET A 153 13.46 8.77 21.79
C MET A 153 12.58 7.65 22.37
N LEU A 154 11.25 7.76 22.25
CA LEU A 154 10.31 6.69 22.63
C LEU A 154 10.59 5.40 21.84
N HIS A 155 10.74 5.51 20.53
CA HIS A 155 11.03 4.37 19.66
C HIS A 155 12.39 3.75 19.97
N SER A 156 13.42 4.59 20.21
CA SER A 156 14.77 4.14 20.56
C SER A 156 14.78 3.34 21.87
N ALA A 157 14.04 3.79 22.89
CA ALA A 157 13.94 3.08 24.17
C ALA A 157 13.33 1.68 24.00
N ILE A 158 12.26 1.59 23.19
CA ILE A 158 11.60 0.31 22.89
C ILE A 158 12.54 -0.60 22.09
N HIS A 159 13.15 -0.09 21.02
CA HIS A 159 14.06 -0.88 20.19
C HIS A 159 15.28 -1.38 20.98
N GLN A 160 15.84 -0.55 21.86
CA GLN A 160 16.96 -0.92 22.72
C GLN A 160 16.57 -2.02 23.71
N ALA A 161 15.39 -1.91 24.32
CA ALA A 161 14.90 -2.90 25.28
C ALA A 161 14.44 -4.21 24.63
N ARG A 162 14.01 -4.16 23.37
CA ARG A 162 13.40 -5.27 22.64
C ARG A 162 14.07 -5.48 21.28
N PRO A 163 15.21 -6.21 21.23
CA PRO A 163 15.89 -6.54 19.98
C PRO A 163 15.04 -7.35 19.00
N ASP A 164 14.01 -8.08 19.48
CA ASP A 164 13.04 -8.80 18.66
C ASP A 164 12.12 -7.85 17.87
N VAL A 165 11.89 -6.63 18.38
CA VAL A 165 11.00 -5.65 17.75
C VAL A 165 11.73 -4.94 16.61
N LYS A 166 11.22 -5.15 15.39
CA LYS A 166 11.73 -4.52 14.17
C LYS A 166 10.93 -3.31 13.75
N CYS A 167 9.62 -3.26 14.01
CA CYS A 167 8.77 -2.12 13.65
C CYS A 167 8.06 -1.58 14.89
N VAL A 168 8.02 -0.25 15.06
CA VAL A 168 7.24 0.42 16.10
C VAL A 168 6.37 1.50 15.44
N ILE A 169 5.07 1.43 15.68
CA ILE A 169 4.07 2.41 15.21
C ILE A 169 3.58 3.19 16.42
N HIS A 170 3.66 4.52 16.37
CA HIS A 170 3.15 5.41 17.41
C HIS A 170 2.14 6.42 16.85
N MET A 171 0.97 6.52 17.46
CA MET A 171 -0.10 7.44 17.02
C MET A 171 -0.99 7.96 18.15
N HIS A 172 -1.56 9.15 17.94
CA HIS A 172 -2.43 9.88 18.88
C HIS A 172 -3.92 9.85 18.51
N LEU A 173 -4.46 8.68 18.17
CA LEU A 173 -5.85 8.61 17.71
C LEU A 173 -6.85 8.90 18.84
N PRO A 174 -7.89 9.73 18.64
CA PRO A 174 -8.72 10.22 19.74
C PRO A 174 -9.44 9.11 20.51
N SER A 175 -9.86 8.06 19.81
CA SER A 175 -10.47 6.86 20.42
C SER A 175 -9.49 6.14 21.36
N VAL A 176 -8.23 6.01 20.94
CA VAL A 176 -7.18 5.36 21.72
C VAL A 176 -6.73 6.25 22.89
N VAL A 177 -6.61 7.56 22.67
CA VAL A 177 -6.34 8.55 23.73
C VAL A 177 -7.41 8.47 24.81
N ALA A 178 -8.69 8.45 24.42
CA ALA A 178 -9.80 8.36 25.36
C ALA A 178 -9.73 7.09 26.22
N VAL A 179 -9.51 5.93 25.60
CA VAL A 179 -9.36 4.65 26.32
C VAL A 179 -8.11 4.63 27.20
N SER A 180 -6.98 5.16 26.72
CA SER A 180 -5.74 5.25 27.50
C SER A 180 -5.92 6.09 28.77
N ALA A 181 -6.81 7.08 28.76
CA ALA A 181 -7.12 7.94 29.89
C ALA A 181 -8.07 7.31 30.93
N MET A 182 -8.72 6.18 30.61
CA MET A 182 -9.65 5.51 31.52
C MET A 182 -8.91 4.71 32.58
N LYS A 183 -9.38 4.73 33.84
CA LYS A 183 -8.78 3.89 34.91
C LYS A 183 -8.75 2.40 34.53
N CYS A 184 -9.81 1.90 33.90
CA CYS A 184 -9.90 0.51 33.43
C CYS A 184 -9.01 0.19 32.22
N GLY A 185 -8.50 1.21 31.50
CA GLY A 185 -7.77 1.01 30.25
C GLY A 185 -8.62 0.32 29.19
N LEU A 186 -7.99 -0.49 28.34
CA LEU A 186 -8.65 -1.33 27.36
C LEU A 186 -9.13 -2.65 27.99
N LEU A 187 -10.43 -2.94 27.82
CA LEU A 187 -11.11 -4.12 28.31
C LEU A 187 -11.25 -5.19 27.21
N PRO A 188 -11.29 -6.48 27.56
CA PRO A 188 -11.48 -7.58 26.61
C PRO A 188 -12.96 -7.69 26.18
N LEU A 189 -13.42 -6.72 25.39
CA LEU A 189 -14.82 -6.56 24.98
C LEU A 189 -15.09 -6.93 23.51
N SER A 190 -14.04 -7.16 22.73
CA SER A 190 -14.15 -7.46 21.30
C SER A 190 -13.09 -8.46 20.85
N GLN A 191 -13.30 -9.07 19.68
CA GLN A 191 -12.32 -9.98 19.08
C GLN A 191 -10.99 -9.25 18.82
N GLU A 192 -11.03 -7.98 18.44
CA GLU A 192 -9.86 -7.15 18.19
C GLU A 192 -9.01 -6.98 19.45
N ALA A 193 -9.65 -6.78 20.61
CA ALA A 193 -8.95 -6.75 21.90
C ALA A 193 -8.25 -8.09 22.21
N CYS A 194 -8.84 -9.21 21.82
CA CYS A 194 -8.23 -10.53 21.96
C CYS A 194 -7.07 -10.74 20.96
N ILE A 195 -7.17 -10.22 19.73
CA ILE A 195 -6.14 -10.36 18.69
C ILE A 195 -4.85 -9.64 19.10
N ILE A 196 -4.95 -8.43 19.65
CA ILE A 196 -3.77 -7.67 20.09
C ILE A 196 -3.09 -8.28 21.33
N GLY A 197 -3.83 -9.10 22.09
CA GLY A 197 -3.33 -9.75 23.29
C GLY A 197 -3.14 -8.79 24.48
N PRO A 198 -2.30 -9.14 25.46
CA PRO A 198 -2.09 -8.33 26.65
C PRO A 198 -1.44 -6.99 26.31
N VAL A 199 -1.95 -5.93 26.94
CA VAL A 199 -1.56 -4.54 26.71
C VAL A 199 -0.81 -3.99 27.93
N SER A 200 0.34 -3.37 27.68
CA SER A 200 1.10 -2.63 28.69
C SER A 200 0.59 -1.20 28.86
N TYR A 201 0.93 -0.56 29.97
CA TYR A 201 0.59 0.84 30.23
C TYR A 201 1.80 1.61 30.70
N HIS A 202 1.97 2.83 30.19
CA HIS A 202 2.99 3.77 30.67
C HIS A 202 2.32 5.08 31.10
N PRO A 203 2.58 5.59 32.32
CA PRO A 203 2.06 6.89 32.78
C PRO A 203 2.48 8.04 31.86
N PHE A 204 1.72 9.13 31.87
CA PHE A 204 2.12 10.35 31.16
C PHE A 204 3.17 11.10 31.97
N GLU A 205 4.37 11.30 31.42
CA GLU A 205 5.46 12.03 32.08
C GLU A 205 5.85 13.33 31.34
N GLY A 206 5.22 13.61 30.20
CA GLY A 206 5.47 14.79 29.37
C GLY A 206 5.68 14.44 27.90
N ILE A 207 6.20 15.39 27.14
CA ILE A 207 6.47 15.23 25.70
C ILE A 207 7.91 14.73 25.45
N LEU A 208 8.85 15.11 26.31
CA LEU A 208 10.26 14.75 26.17
C LEU A 208 10.54 13.51 27.01
N VAL A 209 11.17 12.51 26.39
CA VAL A 209 11.60 11.29 27.08
C VAL A 209 13.00 11.47 27.66
N ASP A 210 13.10 11.53 28.98
CA ASP A 210 14.38 11.60 29.68
C ASP A 210 15.05 10.22 29.86
N ALA A 211 16.31 10.21 30.30
CA ALA A 211 17.07 8.97 30.46
C ALA A 211 16.46 7.99 31.47
N GLY A 212 15.81 8.48 32.52
CA GLY A 212 15.11 7.64 33.49
C GLY A 212 13.78 7.12 32.95
N GLU A 213 13.05 7.94 32.20
CA GLU A 213 11.80 7.54 31.54
C GLU A 213 12.05 6.43 30.51
N ARG A 214 13.17 6.46 29.78
CA ARG A 214 13.57 5.35 28.89
C ARG A 214 13.60 3.99 29.59
N VAL A 215 14.13 3.95 30.82
CA VAL A 215 14.18 2.71 31.62
C VAL A 215 12.77 2.27 32.01
N ARG A 216 11.93 3.21 32.47
CA ARG A 216 10.53 2.92 32.83
C ARG A 216 9.69 2.47 31.63
N ILE A 217 9.91 3.05 30.44
CA ILE A 217 9.27 2.62 29.19
C ILE A 217 9.63 1.17 28.88
N ALA A 218 10.92 0.81 28.97
CA ALA A 218 11.40 -0.54 28.76
C ALA A 218 10.77 -1.54 29.75
N GLU A 219 10.75 -1.19 31.04
CA GLU A 219 10.15 -1.99 32.11
C GLU A 219 8.64 -2.19 31.89
N ASN A 220 7.91 -1.11 31.59
CA ASN A 220 6.46 -1.15 31.36
C ASN A 220 6.09 -1.93 30.09
N MET A 221 6.87 -1.79 29.01
CA MET A 221 6.67 -2.57 27.79
C MET A 221 6.83 -4.07 28.06
N GLY A 222 7.79 -4.41 28.91
CA GLY A 222 8.07 -5.77 29.31
C GLY A 222 8.57 -6.66 28.15
N PRO A 223 8.82 -7.95 28.42
CA PRO A 223 9.49 -8.84 27.47
C PRO A 223 8.56 -9.46 26.42
N LYS A 224 7.24 -9.40 26.61
CA LYS A 224 6.27 -10.18 25.81
C LYS A 224 5.24 -9.33 25.10
N ASN A 225 4.68 -8.34 25.78
CA ASN A 225 3.61 -7.51 25.22
C ASN A 225 4.13 -6.82 23.95
N LYS A 226 3.21 -6.59 23.01
CA LYS A 226 3.49 -5.96 21.72
C LYS A 226 2.73 -4.64 21.55
N VAL A 227 1.75 -4.36 22.40
CA VAL A 227 1.01 -3.09 22.43
C VAL A 227 1.16 -2.47 23.81
N MET A 228 1.41 -1.16 23.85
CA MET A 228 1.41 -0.37 25.07
C MET A 228 0.58 0.89 24.88
N LEU A 229 -0.36 1.13 25.79
CA LEU A 229 -1.09 2.39 25.86
C LEU A 229 -0.33 3.40 26.71
N LEU A 230 0.00 4.52 26.09
CA LEU A 230 0.57 5.68 26.78
C LEU A 230 -0.60 6.45 27.38
N ARG A 231 -0.70 6.45 28.72
CA ARG A 231 -1.79 7.10 29.44
C ARG A 231 -1.95 8.54 28.95
N ASN A 232 -3.17 8.94 28.62
CA ASN A 232 -3.52 10.29 28.18
C ASN A 232 -2.85 10.76 26.86
N HIS A 233 -2.21 9.87 26.09
CA HIS A 233 -1.36 10.28 24.96
C HIS A 233 -1.64 9.49 23.67
N GLY A 234 -1.77 8.17 23.75
CA GLY A 234 -1.96 7.34 22.56
C GLY A 234 -1.46 5.92 22.77
N PHE A 235 -0.85 5.33 21.75
CA PHE A 235 -0.33 3.97 21.83
C PHE A 235 0.97 3.80 21.06
N VAL A 236 1.66 2.71 21.38
CA VAL A 236 2.69 2.10 20.55
C VAL A 236 2.31 0.66 20.23
N ALA A 237 2.49 0.26 18.98
CA ALA A 237 2.34 -1.12 18.52
C ALA A 237 3.66 -1.60 17.91
N CYS A 238 4.13 -2.76 18.37
CA CYS A 238 5.45 -3.31 18.10
C CYS A 238 5.32 -4.63 17.35
N GLY A 239 6.07 -4.80 16.26
CA GLY A 239 6.09 -6.03 15.48
C GLY A 239 7.50 -6.51 15.17
N GLU A 240 7.66 -7.81 15.01
CA GLU A 240 8.86 -8.44 14.43
C GLU A 240 8.94 -8.16 12.92
N THR A 241 7.83 -7.74 12.32
CA THR A 241 7.76 -7.21 10.96
C THR A 241 6.83 -5.98 10.89
N ILE A 242 6.87 -5.25 9.77
CA ILE A 242 5.99 -4.10 9.51
C ILE A 242 4.52 -4.54 9.47
N GLU A 243 4.27 -5.72 8.88
CA GLU A 243 2.95 -6.31 8.70
C GLU A 243 2.30 -6.66 10.04
N GLU A 244 3.04 -7.28 10.96
CA GLU A 244 2.56 -7.58 12.30
C GLU A 244 2.25 -6.29 13.08
N ALA A 245 3.16 -5.30 13.04
CA ALA A 245 2.94 -4.03 13.72
C ALA A 245 1.68 -3.31 13.21
N TRP A 246 1.44 -3.36 11.89
CA TRP A 246 0.23 -2.81 11.28
C TRP A 246 -1.04 -3.49 11.77
N VAL A 247 -1.09 -4.82 11.78
CA VAL A 247 -2.23 -5.59 12.29
C VAL A 247 -2.53 -5.23 13.74
N LEU A 248 -1.50 -5.18 14.58
CA LEU A 248 -1.65 -4.82 15.98
C LEU A 248 -2.13 -3.38 16.16
N ALA A 249 -1.60 -2.43 15.38
CA ALA A 249 -2.08 -1.05 15.41
C ALA A 249 -3.55 -0.97 14.97
N TYR A 250 -3.92 -1.63 13.88
CA TYR A 250 -5.27 -1.65 13.34
C TYR A 250 -6.30 -2.21 14.32
N HIS A 251 -6.02 -3.37 14.91
CA HIS A 251 -6.91 -3.94 15.90
C HIS A 251 -6.93 -3.14 17.22
N THR A 252 -5.83 -2.48 17.59
CA THR A 252 -5.82 -1.57 18.77
C THR A 252 -6.81 -0.42 18.58
N VAL A 253 -6.82 0.21 17.40
CA VAL A 253 -7.75 1.30 17.09
C VAL A 253 -9.19 0.81 17.10
N LEU A 254 -9.48 -0.30 16.42
CA LEU A 254 -10.83 -0.86 16.39
C LEU A 254 -11.33 -1.28 17.78
N ALA A 255 -10.49 -1.90 18.59
CA ALA A 255 -10.84 -2.29 19.96
C ALA A 255 -11.18 -1.05 20.82
N CYS A 256 -10.38 0.02 20.71
CA CYS A 256 -10.65 1.27 21.43
C CYS A 256 -11.93 1.95 20.94
N GLU A 257 -12.18 1.99 19.64
CA GLU A 257 -13.42 2.52 19.07
C GLU A 257 -14.65 1.73 19.51
N ALA A 258 -14.56 0.40 19.53
CA ALA A 258 -15.64 -0.47 20.01
C ALA A 258 -15.95 -0.18 21.48
N GLN A 259 -14.94 -0.12 22.33
CA GLN A 259 -15.11 0.21 23.76
C GLN A 259 -15.73 1.60 23.94
N MET A 260 -15.27 2.61 23.20
CA MET A 260 -15.84 3.97 23.26
C MET A 260 -17.33 3.99 22.90
N LYS A 261 -17.76 3.19 21.91
CA LYS A 261 -19.17 3.07 21.52
C LYS A 261 -20.03 2.37 22.58
N MET A 262 -19.43 1.53 23.43
CA MET A 262 -20.13 0.80 24.50
C MET A 262 -20.25 1.60 25.81
N LEU A 263 -19.42 2.64 26.01
CA LEU A 263 -19.42 3.44 27.26
C LEU A 263 -20.77 3.97 27.71
N PRO A 264 -21.68 4.45 26.83
CA PRO A 264 -22.98 4.98 27.28
C PRO A 264 -23.85 3.95 28.01
N ILE A 265 -23.57 2.66 27.84
CA ILE A 265 -24.28 1.55 28.50
C ILE A 265 -23.79 1.38 29.95
N GLY A 266 -22.60 1.89 30.29
CA GLY A 266 -21.93 1.70 31.57
C GLY A 266 -21.09 0.43 31.58
N ILE A 267 -19.85 0.52 32.07
CA ILE A 267 -18.87 -0.58 32.05
C ILE A 267 -19.38 -1.83 32.80
N ASP A 268 -20.13 -1.62 33.89
CA ASP A 268 -20.67 -2.71 34.72
C ASP A 268 -21.78 -3.54 34.02
N ASN A 269 -22.31 -3.03 32.90
CA ASN A 269 -23.34 -3.71 32.10
C ASN A 269 -22.75 -4.46 30.90
N LEU A 270 -21.42 -4.51 30.77
CA LEU A 270 -20.74 -5.14 29.62
C LEU A 270 -20.33 -6.57 29.95
N ILE A 271 -20.49 -7.46 28.97
CA ILE A 271 -19.99 -8.83 29.04
C ILE A 271 -18.53 -8.83 28.61
N THR A 272 -17.66 -9.31 29.49
CA THR A 272 -16.24 -9.53 29.18
C THR A 272 -16.04 -10.92 28.58
N ILE A 273 -15.07 -11.01 27.67
CA ILE A 273 -14.70 -12.28 27.04
C ILE A 273 -13.96 -13.14 28.08
N SER A 274 -14.29 -14.43 28.15
CA SER A 274 -13.65 -15.35 29.09
C SER A 274 -12.16 -15.54 28.79
N GLU A 275 -11.36 -15.77 29.84
CA GLU A 275 -9.91 -16.02 29.71
C GLU A 275 -9.60 -17.20 28.78
N GLU A 276 -10.43 -18.24 28.80
CA GLU A 276 -10.28 -19.38 27.91
C GLU A 276 -10.47 -18.99 26.44
N ALA A 277 -11.47 -18.17 26.12
CA ALA A 277 -11.68 -17.69 24.76
C ALA A 277 -10.53 -16.77 24.30
N ILE A 278 -10.05 -15.88 25.18
CA ILE A 278 -8.86 -15.05 24.91
C ILE A 278 -7.65 -15.92 24.56
N GLN A 279 -7.38 -16.97 25.35
CA GLN A 279 -6.25 -17.87 25.14
C GLN A 279 -6.37 -18.64 23.81
N ARG A 280 -7.56 -19.17 23.50
CA ARG A 280 -7.81 -19.85 22.21
C ARG A 280 -7.62 -18.91 21.02
N THR A 281 -8.07 -17.66 21.11
CA THR A 281 -7.83 -16.64 20.08
C THR A 281 -6.33 -16.35 19.92
N ALA A 282 -5.60 -16.17 21.02
CA ALA A 282 -4.15 -15.94 20.98
C ALA A 282 -3.38 -17.11 20.36
N GLU A 283 -3.83 -18.35 20.54
CA GLU A 283 -3.26 -19.53 19.89
C GLU A 283 -3.58 -19.55 18.39
N ALA A 284 -4.81 -19.23 17.99
CA ALA A 284 -5.20 -19.17 16.58
C ALA A 284 -4.43 -18.07 15.80
N VAL A 285 -4.24 -16.90 16.41
CA VAL A 285 -3.45 -15.80 15.82
C VAL A 285 -1.99 -16.23 15.64
N ARG A 286 -1.37 -16.84 16.67
CA ARG A 286 0.01 -17.34 16.61
C ARG A 286 0.20 -18.49 15.62
N ALA A 287 -0.81 -19.35 15.48
CA ALA A 287 -0.80 -20.40 14.48
C ALA A 287 -0.80 -19.83 13.05
N GLY A 288 -1.21 -18.56 12.90
CA GLY A 288 -1.52 -17.88 11.64
C GLY A 288 -2.76 -18.54 11.10
N VAL A 289 -3.94 -17.91 11.26
CA VAL A 289 -5.25 -18.49 10.92
C VAL A 289 -5.18 -19.18 9.57
N ALA A 290 -4.90 -20.48 9.64
CA ALA A 290 -4.90 -21.33 8.49
C ALA A 290 -6.39 -21.43 8.18
N SER A 291 -6.77 -20.93 7.02
CA SER A 291 -7.80 -21.57 6.24
C SER A 291 -7.35 -23.03 6.02
N LYS A 292 -7.45 -23.85 7.07
CA LYS A 292 -7.71 -25.27 6.89
C LYS A 292 -9.17 -25.27 6.46
N GLY A 293 -9.40 -25.25 5.15
CA GLY A 293 -10.62 -25.84 4.63
C GLY A 293 -10.74 -27.21 5.28
N GLU A 294 -11.88 -27.46 5.91
CA GLU A 294 -12.27 -28.74 6.50
C GLU A 294 -11.86 -29.86 5.52
N SER A 295 -11.07 -30.86 5.94
CA SER A 295 -11.54 -31.90 6.82
C SER A 295 -10.68 -32.12 8.08
N ALA A 296 -11.43 -32.29 9.18
CA ALA A 296 -11.13 -32.94 10.45
C ALA A 296 -9.74 -33.57 10.66
N ASP A 297 -9.05 -33.08 11.69
CA ASP A 297 -8.54 -33.86 12.83
C ASP A 297 -7.39 -33.09 13.48
N ILE A 298 -7.69 -32.42 14.60
CA ILE A 298 -6.69 -31.75 15.41
C ILE A 298 -6.15 -32.79 16.39
N GLN A 299 -5.05 -33.45 16.00
CA GLN A 299 -4.10 -33.96 16.96
C GLN A 299 -2.96 -32.94 17.08
N ALA A 300 -3.00 -32.18 18.17
CA ALA A 300 -1.98 -31.23 18.53
C ALA A 300 -0.63 -31.95 18.69
N THR A 301 0.35 -31.59 17.87
CA THR A 301 1.76 -31.93 18.17
C THR A 301 2.60 -30.68 17.97
N SER A 302 3.13 -30.20 19.09
CA SER A 302 4.10 -29.13 19.25
C SER A 302 5.35 -29.36 18.42
N ILE A 303 5.75 -28.43 17.55
CA ILE A 303 7.13 -28.35 17.04
C ILE A 303 7.60 -26.89 16.95
N SER A 304 8.76 -26.73 17.58
CA SER A 304 9.73 -25.65 17.75
C SER A 304 9.88 -24.58 16.65
N GLN A 305 10.20 -23.38 17.13
CA GLN A 305 10.93 -22.33 16.43
C GLN A 305 12.26 -22.87 15.91
N SER A 306 12.52 -22.74 14.61
CA SER A 306 13.88 -22.71 14.06
C SER A 306 14.03 -21.44 13.22
N VAL A 307 15.00 -20.63 13.62
CA VAL A 307 15.52 -19.50 12.87
C VAL A 307 16.50 -20.09 11.86
N ASP A 308 16.15 -20.11 10.58
CA ASP A 308 17.12 -20.42 9.53
C ASP A 308 17.63 -19.12 8.91
N GLU A 309 18.80 -18.72 9.41
CA GLU A 309 19.79 -17.95 8.66
C GLU A 309 20.54 -18.88 7.70
N SER A 310 20.83 -18.34 6.51
CA SER A 310 21.77 -18.87 5.50
C SER A 310 21.47 -20.25 4.90
N ASP A 311 21.33 -20.30 3.57
CA ASP A 311 21.81 -21.48 2.85
C ASP A 311 22.54 -21.07 1.57
N HIS A 312 23.82 -21.45 1.57
CA HIS A 312 24.82 -21.24 0.54
C HIS A 312 25.07 -22.63 -0.08
N SER A 313 24.49 -22.85 -1.26
CA SER A 313 24.91 -23.80 -2.31
C SER A 313 25.66 -25.09 -1.90
N LEU A 314 25.05 -26.26 -2.11
CA LEU A 314 25.73 -27.42 -2.72
C LEU A 314 24.73 -28.21 -3.59
N ARG A 315 25.11 -28.45 -4.84
CA ARG A 315 24.41 -29.32 -5.79
C ARG A 315 24.87 -30.75 -5.56
N ASP A 316 23.93 -31.66 -5.30
CA ASP A 316 24.17 -33.09 -5.43
C ASP A 316 23.53 -33.64 -6.72
N GLU A 317 24.36 -34.34 -7.49
CA GLU A 317 23.97 -35.11 -8.66
C GLU A 317 23.27 -36.41 -8.24
N SER A 318 21.95 -36.38 -8.15
CA SER A 318 21.14 -37.58 -8.38
C SER A 318 19.73 -37.19 -8.81
N GLY A 319 19.38 -37.60 -10.02
CA GLY A 319 18.10 -37.30 -10.66
C GLY A 319 16.94 -37.96 -9.93
N ALA A 320 16.31 -37.23 -9.01
CA ALA A 320 14.95 -37.48 -8.54
C ALA A 320 14.32 -36.17 -8.10
N GLN A 321 13.65 -35.50 -9.04
CA GLN A 321 12.99 -34.22 -8.84
C GLN A 321 11.69 -34.43 -8.04
N LYS A 322 11.77 -34.43 -6.71
CA LYS A 322 10.58 -34.28 -5.85
C LYS A 322 10.14 -32.81 -5.89
N SER A 323 9.36 -32.45 -6.90
CA SER A 323 8.73 -31.13 -7.03
C SER A 323 7.54 -30.99 -6.08
N GLY A 324 7.80 -30.98 -4.78
CA GLY A 324 6.86 -30.48 -3.78
C GLY A 324 7.27 -29.07 -3.40
N LYS A 325 6.73 -28.03 -4.04
CA LYS A 325 6.84 -26.66 -3.53
C LYS A 325 6.11 -26.65 -2.17
N ARG A 326 6.84 -26.75 -1.06
CA ARG A 326 6.31 -26.42 0.26
C ARG A 326 5.80 -24.98 0.20
N GLU A 327 4.49 -24.78 0.27
CA GLU A 327 3.91 -23.45 0.37
C GLU A 327 4.50 -22.78 1.63
N LYS A 328 5.14 -21.62 1.44
CA LYS A 328 5.68 -20.86 2.57
C LYS A 328 4.53 -20.43 3.45
N LYS A 329 4.53 -20.88 4.71
CA LYS A 329 3.56 -20.47 5.72
C LYS A 329 3.57 -18.94 5.87
N TRP A 330 2.38 -18.34 5.87
CA TRP A 330 2.20 -16.91 6.14
C TRP A 330 2.53 -16.61 7.60
N ARG A 331 3.30 -15.53 7.84
CA ARG A 331 3.45 -14.94 9.17
C ARG A 331 2.25 -14.03 9.47
N VAL A 332 2.13 -13.63 10.72
CA VAL A 332 1.06 -12.73 11.19
C VAL A 332 1.04 -11.46 10.34
N GLY A 333 -0.13 -11.12 9.81
CA GLY A 333 -0.38 -9.92 9.01
C GLY A 333 0.16 -9.90 7.58
N GLU A 334 1.04 -10.83 7.17
CA GLU A 334 1.65 -10.79 5.83
C GLU A 334 0.62 -10.89 4.69
N MET A 335 -0.41 -11.74 4.86
CA MET A 335 -1.43 -11.96 3.84
C MET A 335 -2.33 -10.73 3.67
N GLU A 336 -2.74 -10.13 4.79
CA GLU A 336 -3.56 -8.92 4.82
C GLU A 336 -2.78 -7.72 4.29
N PHE A 337 -1.52 -7.55 4.72
CA PHE A 337 -0.66 -6.49 4.21
C PHE A 337 -0.44 -6.61 2.70
N GLU A 338 -0.23 -7.82 2.17
CA GLU A 338 -0.14 -8.04 0.73
C GLU A 338 -1.43 -7.64 -0.01
N ALA A 339 -2.61 -7.88 0.59
CA ALA A 339 -3.88 -7.42 0.03
C ALA A 339 -3.96 -5.88 -0.01
N TYR A 340 -3.51 -5.20 1.04
CA TYR A 340 -3.39 -3.74 1.05
C TYR A 340 -2.40 -3.21 -0.01
N MET A 341 -1.30 -3.92 -0.26
CA MET A 341 -0.37 -3.53 -1.32
C MET A 341 -1.04 -3.63 -2.70
N ARG A 342 -1.83 -4.68 -2.96
CA ARG A 342 -2.62 -4.80 -4.20
C ARG A 342 -3.59 -3.63 -4.35
N MET A 343 -4.27 -3.25 -3.27
CA MET A 343 -5.17 -2.09 -3.25
C MET A 343 -4.42 -0.80 -3.62
N LEU A 344 -3.27 -0.54 -2.98
CA LEU A 344 -2.44 0.63 -3.27
C LEU A 344 -1.92 0.65 -4.71
N ASP A 345 -1.46 -0.48 -5.23
CA ASP A 345 -0.97 -0.59 -6.60
C ASP A 345 -2.09 -0.40 -7.64
N ASN A 346 -3.28 -0.97 -7.40
CA ASN A 346 -4.46 -0.75 -8.22
C ASN A 346 -4.89 0.73 -8.21
N ALA A 347 -4.69 1.44 -7.10
CA ALA A 347 -4.91 2.88 -7.00
C ALA A 347 -3.78 3.72 -7.64
N GLY A 348 -2.69 3.10 -8.12
CA GLY A 348 -1.61 3.77 -8.84
C GLY A 348 -0.42 4.24 -7.99
N TYR A 349 -0.38 3.85 -6.70
CA TYR A 349 0.71 4.26 -5.80
C TYR A 349 2.05 3.58 -6.07
N ARG A 350 2.12 2.51 -6.86
CA ARG A 350 3.37 1.80 -7.22
C ARG A 350 4.24 1.53 -5.98
N THR A 351 3.75 0.66 -5.10
CA THR A 351 4.38 0.24 -3.84
C THR A 351 5.78 -0.36 -4.02
N GLY A 352 6.03 -1.01 -5.15
CA GLY A 352 7.24 -1.82 -5.34
C GLY A 352 7.27 -3.08 -4.46
N TYR A 353 6.12 -3.50 -3.94
CA TYR A 353 5.99 -4.69 -3.11
C TYR A 353 6.19 -5.98 -3.93
N MET A 354 6.90 -6.94 -3.35
CA MET A 354 7.12 -8.25 -3.96
C MET A 354 6.01 -9.22 -3.53
N TYR A 355 5.04 -9.43 -4.42
CA TYR A 355 3.89 -10.30 -4.18
C TYR A 355 4.28 -11.78 -4.11
N ARG A 356 3.80 -12.49 -3.08
CA ARG A 356 3.81 -13.96 -3.05
C ARG A 356 2.74 -14.52 -3.96
N GLN A 357 1.56 -13.89 -3.97
CA GLN A 357 0.44 -14.24 -4.83
C GLN A 357 0.07 -13.01 -5.70
N PRO A 358 0.75 -12.84 -6.85
CA PRO A 358 0.59 -11.65 -7.69
C PRO A 358 -0.77 -11.53 -8.40
N VAL A 359 -1.59 -12.59 -8.40
CA VAL A 359 -2.79 -12.66 -9.24
C VAL A 359 -4.04 -12.94 -8.39
N VAL A 360 -4.93 -11.95 -8.31
CA VAL A 360 -6.36 -12.18 -8.14
C VAL A 360 -6.98 -11.83 -9.49
N LYS A 361 -7.27 -12.83 -10.33
CA LYS A 361 -7.89 -12.59 -11.62
C LYS A 361 -9.28 -11.97 -11.39
N ASN A 362 -9.42 -10.67 -11.63
CA ASN A 362 -10.71 -10.08 -11.96
C ASN A 362 -10.96 -10.30 -13.46
N GLU A 363 -11.09 -11.56 -13.88
CA GLU A 363 -11.79 -11.81 -15.13
C GLU A 363 -13.27 -11.56 -14.83
N VAL A 364 -13.76 -10.36 -15.16
CA VAL A 364 -15.21 -10.14 -15.27
C VAL A 364 -15.71 -11.24 -16.22
N PRO A 365 -16.69 -12.08 -15.82
CA PRO A 365 -17.18 -13.14 -16.68
C PRO A 365 -17.55 -12.51 -18.01
N ARG A 366 -16.84 -12.87 -19.10
CA ARG A 366 -17.32 -12.51 -20.43
C ARG A 366 -18.67 -13.17 -20.54
N GLN A 367 -19.73 -12.37 -20.66
CA GLN A 367 -21.02 -12.90 -21.07
C GLN A 367 -20.77 -13.67 -22.38
N LYS A 368 -21.05 -14.98 -22.37
CA LYS A 368 -21.10 -15.75 -23.61
C LYS A 368 -22.23 -15.16 -24.43
N LEU A 369 -21.89 -14.27 -25.35
CA LEU A 369 -22.78 -13.90 -26.43
C LEU A 369 -22.57 -14.95 -27.52
N ASP A 370 -23.65 -15.60 -27.96
CA ASP A 370 -23.63 -16.70 -28.94
C ASP A 370 -23.24 -16.24 -30.36
N ILE A 371 -22.73 -15.02 -30.54
CA ILE A 371 -22.36 -14.45 -31.83
C ILE A 371 -21.01 -13.72 -31.65
N GLU A 372 -19.96 -14.22 -32.32
CA GLU A 372 -18.67 -13.54 -32.37
C GLU A 372 -18.79 -12.23 -33.16
N VAL A 373 -18.61 -11.10 -32.46
CA VAL A 373 -18.56 -9.79 -33.10
C VAL A 373 -17.12 -9.51 -33.55
N PRO A 374 -16.86 -9.18 -34.83
CA PRO A 374 -15.52 -8.89 -35.31
C PRO A 374 -14.90 -7.66 -34.60
N PRO A 375 -13.56 -7.58 -34.51
CA PRO A 375 -12.84 -6.56 -33.72
C PRO A 375 -13.16 -5.10 -34.08
N SER A 376 -13.74 -4.86 -35.25
CA SER A 376 -14.09 -3.54 -35.77
C SER A 376 -15.39 -2.96 -35.20
N VAL A 377 -16.19 -3.73 -34.45
CA VAL A 377 -17.50 -3.29 -33.94
C VAL A 377 -17.54 -3.35 -32.40
N SER A 378 -16.53 -2.79 -31.74
CA SER A 378 -16.64 -2.43 -30.31
C SER A 378 -17.03 -0.97 -30.20
N SER A 379 -18.32 -0.67 -30.43
CA SER A 379 -18.90 0.57 -29.91
C SER A 379 -18.86 0.49 -28.39
N PHE A 380 -18.10 1.39 -27.78
CA PHE A 380 -17.91 1.58 -26.33
C PHE A 380 -19.20 2.07 -25.65
N GLY A 381 -20.34 1.39 -25.87
CA GLY A 381 -21.67 1.85 -25.45
C GLY A 381 -22.30 1.07 -24.29
N TYR A 382 -21.81 -0.11 -23.94
CA TYR A 382 -22.51 -1.01 -23.00
C TYR A 382 -21.82 -1.19 -21.63
N GLN A 383 -20.78 -0.42 -21.33
CA GLN A 383 -20.07 -0.50 -20.05
C GLN A 383 -20.22 0.73 -19.15
N ILE A 384 -21.20 1.58 -19.45
CA ILE A 384 -21.55 2.73 -18.62
C ILE A 384 -23.03 2.60 -18.27
N GLU A 385 -23.36 1.84 -17.23
CA GLU A 385 -24.72 1.87 -16.67
C GLU A 385 -24.68 1.60 -15.15
N GLY A 386 -23.80 0.69 -14.70
CA GLY A 386 -23.63 0.39 -13.27
C GLY A 386 -22.88 1.46 -12.46
N GLU A 387 -21.81 2.06 -13.02
CA GLU A 387 -21.10 3.18 -12.36
C GLU A 387 -21.78 4.54 -12.57
N GLU A 388 -22.67 4.65 -13.57
CA GLU A 388 -23.38 5.89 -13.86
C GLU A 388 -24.46 6.16 -12.82
N ALA A 389 -25.14 5.15 -12.26
CA ALA A 389 -26.19 5.37 -11.27
C ALA A 389 -25.72 6.11 -9.98
N TYR A 390 -24.49 5.87 -9.52
CA TYR A 390 -23.95 6.53 -8.32
C TYR A 390 -23.29 7.88 -8.65
N ARG A 391 -22.68 8.02 -9.83
CA ARG A 391 -22.13 9.30 -10.32
C ARG A 391 -23.23 10.27 -10.75
N ASP A 392 -24.32 9.79 -11.34
CA ASP A 392 -25.47 10.60 -11.79
C ASP A 392 -26.27 11.17 -10.63
N LEU A 393 -26.34 10.49 -9.48
CA LEU A 393 -26.99 11.03 -8.30
C LEU A 393 -26.22 12.24 -7.74
N ILE A 394 -24.89 12.16 -7.75
CA ILE A 394 -23.99 13.24 -7.30
C ILE A 394 -23.91 14.35 -8.35
N LYS A 395 -23.90 14.01 -9.66
CA LYS A 395 -23.98 14.99 -10.76
C LYS A 395 -25.31 15.71 -10.83
N LYS A 396 -26.45 15.02 -10.64
CA LYS A 396 -27.78 15.66 -10.59
C LYS A 396 -27.90 16.63 -9.43
N LEU A 397 -27.23 16.37 -8.31
CA LEU A 397 -27.18 17.30 -7.17
C LEU A 397 -26.32 18.55 -7.46
N LEU A 398 -25.25 18.43 -8.27
CA LEU A 398 -24.33 19.53 -8.59
C LEU A 398 -24.63 20.29 -9.91
N GLU A 399 -25.33 19.69 -10.88
CA GLU A 399 -25.48 20.23 -12.24
C GLU A 399 -26.88 20.81 -12.58
N GLY A 400 -27.71 21.08 -11.58
CA GLY A 400 -29.08 21.63 -11.73
C GLY A 400 -29.22 23.00 -12.44
N LYS A 401 -28.18 23.51 -13.10
CA LYS A 401 -28.24 24.74 -13.91
C LYS A 401 -27.58 24.66 -15.29
N LYS A 402 -27.10 23.49 -15.78
CA LYS A 402 -26.39 23.42 -17.08
C LYS A 402 -26.96 22.44 -18.12
N SER A 403 -28.05 21.72 -17.86
CA SER A 403 -28.62 20.77 -18.84
C SER A 403 -29.53 21.41 -19.90
N SER A 404 -29.83 22.71 -19.83
CA SER A 404 -30.73 23.39 -20.77
C SER A 404 -30.10 23.69 -22.14
N GLU A 405 -28.77 23.82 -22.22
CA GLU A 405 -28.12 24.24 -23.48
C GLU A 405 -27.77 23.07 -24.42
N ARG A 406 -27.50 21.86 -23.89
CA ARG A 406 -27.16 20.70 -24.73
C ARG A 406 -28.36 20.12 -25.49
N ALA A 407 -29.57 20.29 -24.97
CA ALA A 407 -30.80 19.81 -25.63
C ALA A 407 -31.22 20.66 -26.84
N LYS A 408 -30.66 21.87 -27.04
CA LYS A 408 -30.97 22.72 -28.20
C LYS A 408 -30.32 22.25 -29.50
N TRP A 409 -29.21 21.49 -29.44
CA TRP A 409 -28.49 21.01 -30.62
C TRP A 409 -29.03 19.70 -31.20
N ILE A 410 -29.72 18.90 -30.38
CA ILE A 410 -30.22 17.57 -30.80
C ILE A 410 -31.58 17.67 -31.51
N ASN A 411 -32.30 18.79 -31.35
CA ASN A 411 -33.63 19.02 -31.93
C ASN A 411 -33.69 20.21 -32.90
N SER A 412 -32.60 20.58 -33.58
CA SER A 412 -32.69 21.55 -34.68
C SER A 412 -33.23 20.86 -35.94
N PRO A 413 -34.32 21.33 -36.57
CA PRO A 413 -35.02 20.63 -37.65
C PRO A 413 -34.36 20.89 -39.01
N ASN A 414 -33.09 20.54 -39.16
CA ASN A 414 -32.34 20.78 -40.39
C ASN A 414 -32.27 19.50 -41.22
N VAL A 415 -32.96 19.48 -42.36
CA VAL A 415 -32.84 18.43 -43.38
C VAL A 415 -31.69 18.81 -44.32
N TYR A 416 -30.72 17.91 -44.48
CA TYR A 416 -29.56 18.12 -45.34
C TYR A 416 -29.75 17.40 -46.68
N GLN A 417 -29.58 18.12 -47.80
CA GLN A 417 -29.65 17.54 -49.14
C GLN A 417 -28.27 17.59 -49.82
N LYS A 418 -27.91 16.47 -50.45
CA LYS A 418 -26.69 16.33 -51.25
C LYS A 418 -26.95 16.91 -52.64
N VAL A 419 -26.20 17.94 -53.04
CA VAL A 419 -26.32 18.61 -54.35
C VAL A 419 -24.97 18.58 -55.06
N GLU A 420 -24.96 18.20 -56.33
CA GLU A 420 -23.74 18.22 -57.16
C GLU A 420 -23.65 19.54 -57.91
N VAL A 421 -22.55 20.27 -57.68
CA VAL A 421 -22.28 21.56 -58.31
C VAL A 421 -21.00 21.43 -59.13
N LEU A 422 -21.01 21.98 -60.34
CA LEU A 422 -19.84 22.02 -61.21
C LEU A 422 -18.90 23.15 -60.76
N GLU A 423 -17.61 22.86 -60.71
CA GLU A 423 -16.56 23.81 -60.38
C GLU A 423 -16.53 24.95 -61.41
N THR A 424 -16.61 26.21 -60.98
CA THR A 424 -16.58 27.38 -61.87
C THR A 424 -15.19 28.02 -61.90
N GLY A 425 -14.65 28.29 -63.09
CA GLY A 425 -13.38 29.01 -63.28
C GLY A 425 -12.26 28.22 -63.97
N THR A 426 -12.49 26.95 -64.32
CA THR A 426 -11.56 26.08 -65.04
C THR A 426 -12.14 25.65 -66.39
N GLN A 427 -11.31 25.51 -67.42
CA GLN A 427 -11.76 25.12 -68.76
C GLN A 427 -12.25 23.65 -68.85
N ASP A 428 -12.09 22.87 -67.78
CA ASP A 428 -12.58 21.48 -67.70
C ASP A 428 -13.14 21.18 -66.29
N PRO A 429 -14.43 21.48 -66.02
CA PRO A 429 -14.97 21.51 -64.66
C PRO A 429 -15.37 20.11 -64.15
N LYS A 430 -14.91 19.76 -62.93
CA LYS A 430 -15.32 18.52 -62.25
C LYS A 430 -16.60 18.73 -61.43
N LYS A 431 -17.42 17.68 -61.33
CA LYS A 431 -18.59 17.65 -60.44
C LYS A 431 -18.10 17.51 -59.00
N ILE A 432 -18.42 18.48 -58.17
CA ILE A 432 -18.12 18.46 -56.73
C ILE A 432 -19.44 18.27 -56.00
N THR A 433 -19.50 17.28 -55.12
CA THR A 433 -20.67 17.10 -54.29
C THR A 433 -20.60 17.96 -53.04
N LYS A 434 -21.62 18.80 -52.82
CA LYS A 434 -21.77 19.65 -51.64
C LYS A 434 -23.03 19.25 -50.87
N VAL A 435 -23.05 19.48 -49.56
CA VAL A 435 -24.23 19.25 -48.72
C VAL A 435 -24.78 20.61 -48.32
N GLU A 436 -26.01 20.89 -48.71
CA GLU A 436 -26.71 22.13 -48.34
C GLU A 436 -27.79 21.85 -47.32
N THR A 437 -28.02 22.82 -46.44
CA THR A 437 -29.03 22.73 -45.37
C THR A 437 -30.30 23.41 -45.87
N ILE A 438 -31.41 22.68 -45.92
CA ILE A 438 -32.70 23.23 -46.31
C ILE A 438 -33.43 23.66 -45.04
N MET A 439 -33.63 24.97 -44.89
CA MET A 439 -34.44 25.55 -43.83
C MET A 439 -35.88 25.67 -44.36
N PHE A 440 -36.82 24.89 -43.81
CA PHE A 440 -38.24 25.12 -44.07
C PHE A 440 -38.70 26.34 -43.25
N PRO A 441 -39.39 27.33 -43.84
CA PRO A 441 -40.09 28.33 -43.04
C PRO A 441 -41.23 27.64 -42.28
N ASN A 442 -41.33 27.94 -40.98
CA ASN A 442 -42.26 27.30 -40.03
C ASN A 442 -43.73 27.33 -40.46
#